data_AF-A0A1I7ZXB0-F1
#
_entry.id   AF-A0A1I7ZXB0-F1
#
_cell.length_a   1.000
_cell.length_b   1.000
_cell.length_c   1.000
_cell.angle_alpha   90.00
_cell.angle_beta   90.00
_cell.angle_gamma   90.00
#
_symmetry.space_group_name_H-M   'P 1'
#
loop_
_entity.id
_entity.type
_entity.pdbx_description
1 polymer ?
#
loop_
_entity_poly.entity_id
_entity_poly.type
_entity_poly.pdbx_seq_one_letter_code
_entity_poly.pdbx_strand_id
1 'polypeptide(L)'
;MFNNSLDSTSSRIYAHHLVRTDAGERNLKEFDTSLDSRDLDVSNVSFSQVETEEHEDEEEEEIEATQSFREVNIDSVKELRAEISEICSSLSDTLREMFKQMSIVGAVDETHAMVQYSTSMYMIDVDVIAKEFFYQSVIFSLGNLGSFKLKNEDAEPISIIYLMQLAPEEIRPSEDDSLDAAKYLLSQSEMLWDYFSIDIKSEEDGTIVISSLPSIIGGFLPALEGLPDFLLSLLMRVDWSEEKPCIEGIARCLADFFTSTISIVKRLDEKDEEEEEKGEEDEEMREIPDDDDDESDEPEEDVEQQDRPWKRLICNYLLPACKAKLIPPESFKDEEAGVITRVVDLHDLYKVFERC
;
A
#
# COMPACT_ATOMS: atom_id res chain seq x y z
N MET A 1 8.42 -9.14 -79.40
CA MET A 1 7.19 -9.94 -79.16
C MET A 1 7.63 -11.12 -78.31
N PHE A 2 7.30 -11.30 -77.03
CA PHE A 2 6.21 -10.86 -76.16
C PHE A 2 6.76 -10.62 -74.73
N ASN A 3 6.27 -9.59 -74.03
CA ASN A 3 6.41 -9.45 -72.58
C ASN A 3 5.31 -10.28 -71.90
N ASN A 4 5.68 -11.17 -70.97
CA ASN A 4 4.74 -11.75 -70.00
C ASN A 4 4.90 -11.00 -68.68
N SER A 5 3.89 -10.20 -68.33
CA SER A 5 3.70 -9.62 -67.01
C SER A 5 3.10 -10.68 -66.10
N LEU A 6 3.81 -11.08 -65.04
CA LEU A 6 3.25 -11.84 -63.92
C LEU A 6 2.83 -10.82 -62.87
N ASP A 7 1.51 -10.63 -62.78
CA ASP A 7 0.85 -9.76 -61.80
C ASP A 7 0.86 -10.47 -60.44
N SER A 8 1.64 -9.97 -59.48
CA SER A 8 1.65 -10.47 -58.11
C SER A 8 0.50 -9.83 -57.34
N THR A 9 -0.61 -10.54 -57.19
CA THR A 9 -1.74 -10.09 -56.36
C THR A 9 -1.33 -10.12 -54.89
N SER A 10 -0.96 -8.97 -54.32
CA SER A 10 -0.82 -8.86 -52.87
C SER A 10 -2.20 -9.04 -52.24
N SER A 11 -2.39 -10.14 -51.50
CA SER A 11 -3.60 -10.33 -50.71
C SER A 11 -3.71 -9.20 -49.68
N ARG A 12 -4.76 -8.39 -49.76
CA ARG A 12 -5.09 -7.40 -48.72
C ARG A 12 -5.31 -8.15 -47.41
N ILE A 13 -4.40 -7.94 -46.46
CA ILE A 13 -4.56 -8.41 -45.08
C ILE A 13 -5.61 -7.50 -44.46
N TYR A 14 -6.75 -8.09 -44.06
CA TYR A 14 -7.83 -7.37 -43.41
C TYR A 14 -7.48 -7.09 -41.94
N ALA A 15 -7.97 -5.96 -41.41
CA ALA A 15 -7.61 -5.47 -40.08
C ALA A 15 -7.86 -6.45 -38.92
N HIS A 16 -8.78 -7.41 -39.06
CA HIS A 16 -9.05 -8.43 -38.04
C HIS A 16 -8.00 -9.57 -38.01
N HIS A 17 -7.10 -9.65 -38.98
CA HIS A 17 -5.93 -10.54 -38.97
C HIS A 17 -4.69 -9.85 -38.33
N LEU A 18 -4.80 -8.57 -37.98
CA LEU A 18 -3.76 -7.84 -37.25
C LEU A 18 -4.14 -7.86 -35.77
N VAL A 19 -3.41 -8.64 -34.97
CA VAL A 19 -3.45 -8.55 -33.52
C VAL A 19 -2.91 -7.16 -33.15
N ARG A 20 -3.79 -6.26 -32.72
CA ARG A 20 -3.47 -4.89 -32.27
C ARG A 20 -3.75 -4.70 -30.79
N THR A 21 -3.42 -5.72 -30.03
CA THR A 21 -3.50 -5.68 -28.58
C THR A 21 -2.22 -6.33 -28.09
N ASP A 22 -1.12 -5.60 -28.24
CA ASP A 22 0.00 -5.87 -27.36
C ASP A 22 -0.38 -5.23 -26.02
N ALA A 23 -0.52 -6.04 -24.97
CA ALA A 23 -0.78 -5.56 -23.62
C ALA A 23 0.40 -4.73 -23.07
N GLY A 24 1.50 -4.63 -23.81
CA GLY A 24 2.63 -3.73 -23.56
C GLY A 24 2.60 -2.40 -24.31
N GLU A 25 1.54 -2.05 -25.05
CA GLU A 25 1.44 -0.70 -25.63
C GLU A 25 1.21 0.34 -24.53
N ARG A 26 2.22 1.19 -24.33
CA ARG A 26 2.25 2.24 -23.30
C ARG A 26 1.12 3.24 -23.51
N ASN A 27 0.31 3.45 -22.47
CA ASN A 27 -0.73 4.48 -22.48
C ASN A 27 -0.14 5.86 -22.23
N LEU A 28 -0.77 6.91 -22.74
CA LEU A 28 -0.34 8.31 -22.56
C LEU A 28 -0.23 8.69 -21.07
N LYS A 29 -0.97 8.00 -20.19
CA LYS A 29 -0.94 8.16 -18.72
C LYS A 29 0.33 7.58 -18.05
N GLU A 30 1.08 6.68 -18.71
CA GLU A 30 2.38 6.17 -18.20
C GLU A 30 3.54 7.14 -18.45
N PHE A 31 3.34 8.21 -19.23
CA PHE A 31 4.36 9.24 -19.41
C PHE A 31 4.47 10.19 -18.22
N ASP A 32 3.47 10.21 -17.33
CA ASP A 32 3.41 11.10 -16.16
C ASP A 32 3.97 10.45 -14.89
N THR A 33 4.27 9.15 -14.92
CA THR A 33 4.99 8.44 -13.86
C THR A 33 6.46 8.30 -14.22
N SER A 34 7.21 9.39 -14.09
CA SER A 34 8.68 9.33 -14.11
C SER A 34 9.22 8.70 -12.82
N LEU A 35 8.94 7.41 -12.61
CA LEU A 35 9.75 6.54 -11.76
C LEU A 35 10.53 5.62 -12.69
N ASP A 36 11.78 6.03 -12.90
CA ASP A 36 12.74 5.45 -13.82
C ASP A 36 12.85 3.92 -13.58
N SER A 37 12.42 3.15 -14.58
CA SER A 37 12.56 1.69 -14.61
C SER A 37 14.02 1.35 -14.90
N ARG A 38 14.87 1.43 -13.87
CA ARG A 38 16.20 0.81 -13.87
C ARG A 38 16.12 -0.44 -13.00
N ASP A 39 16.71 -1.53 -13.48
CA ASP A 39 16.85 -2.78 -12.75
C ASP A 39 17.37 -2.52 -11.31
N LEU A 40 16.46 -2.55 -10.33
CA LEU A 40 16.78 -2.37 -8.91
C LEU A 40 17.27 -3.70 -8.36
N ASP A 41 18.58 -3.92 -8.50
CA ASP A 41 19.32 -4.87 -7.68
C ASP A 41 19.18 -4.45 -6.21
N VAL A 42 18.66 -5.34 -5.36
CA VAL A 42 18.31 -5.11 -3.95
C VAL A 42 19.54 -4.84 -3.07
N SER A 43 20.72 -4.71 -3.67
CA SER A 43 21.96 -4.36 -2.99
C SER A 43 22.25 -2.86 -2.92
N ASN A 44 21.53 -1.98 -3.63
CA ASN A 44 21.75 -0.53 -3.55
C ASN A 44 20.49 0.25 -3.95
N VAL A 45 19.74 0.78 -2.98
CA VAL A 45 18.78 1.86 -3.26
C VAL A 45 18.98 2.99 -2.27
N SER A 46 19.63 4.02 -2.80
CA SER A 46 19.75 5.36 -2.25
C SER A 46 18.40 6.07 -2.27
N PHE A 47 18.18 6.87 -1.24
CA PHE A 47 16.98 7.66 -0.97
C PHE A 47 16.88 8.87 -1.90
N SER A 48 15.67 9.29 -2.26
CA SER A 48 15.37 10.64 -2.72
C SER A 48 13.93 10.99 -2.34
N GLN A 49 13.78 12.17 -1.74
CA GLN A 49 12.55 12.71 -1.16
C GLN A 49 11.88 13.68 -2.14
N VAL A 50 10.59 13.90 -1.89
CA VAL A 50 9.68 14.84 -2.56
C VAL A 50 10.02 16.28 -2.16
N GLU A 51 10.01 17.20 -3.13
CA GLU A 51 10.03 18.64 -2.94
C GLU A 51 8.62 19.22 -2.88
N THR A 52 8.38 20.13 -1.92
CA THR A 52 7.55 21.34 -2.11
C THR A 52 8.10 22.45 -1.22
N GLU A 53 8.78 23.42 -1.83
CA GLU A 53 8.43 24.86 -1.86
C GLU A 53 9.67 25.70 -2.20
N GLU A 54 9.46 26.67 -3.09
CA GLU A 54 10.45 27.50 -3.74
C GLU A 54 11.21 28.40 -2.75
N HIS A 55 12.53 28.26 -2.67
CA HIS A 55 13.42 29.36 -2.27
C HIS A 55 14.83 29.19 -2.87
N GLU A 56 15.28 30.24 -3.56
CA GLU A 56 16.53 30.35 -4.31
C GLU A 56 17.79 30.35 -3.41
N ASP A 57 18.83 29.67 -3.90
CA ASP A 57 20.26 29.78 -3.59
C ASP A 57 20.70 29.54 -2.13
N GLU A 58 21.13 28.30 -1.81
CA GLU A 58 22.24 28.04 -0.87
C GLU A 58 22.76 26.58 -1.03
N GLU A 59 24.05 26.40 -0.78
CA GLU A 59 24.92 25.28 -1.21
C GLU A 59 24.40 23.86 -0.87
N GLU A 60 24.39 22.97 -1.87
CA GLU A 60 24.08 21.53 -1.73
C GLU A 60 25.10 20.84 -0.79
N GLU A 61 24.80 20.78 0.52
CA GLU A 61 25.46 19.82 1.41
C GLU A 61 24.93 18.41 1.10
N GLU A 62 25.76 17.58 0.46
CA GLU A 62 25.53 16.13 0.31
C GLU A 62 25.29 15.51 1.70
N ILE A 63 24.03 15.15 2.00
CA ILE A 63 23.71 14.34 3.17
C ILE A 63 24.19 12.91 2.87
N GLU A 64 25.37 12.56 3.37
CA GLU A 64 25.90 11.19 3.32
C GLU A 64 24.91 10.22 4.02
N ALA A 65 24.25 9.37 3.24
CA ALA A 65 23.52 8.21 3.74
C ALA A 65 24.50 7.16 4.28
N THR A 66 25.01 7.34 5.50
CA THR A 66 26.07 6.49 6.07
C THR A 66 25.62 5.17 6.69
N GLN A 67 24.35 4.77 6.59
CA GLN A 67 23.96 3.44 7.11
C GLN A 67 24.17 2.37 6.03
N SER A 68 25.36 1.79 6.04
CA SER A 68 25.66 0.56 5.32
C SER A 68 24.68 -0.54 5.73
N PHE A 69 24.04 -1.20 4.76
CA PHE A 69 23.19 -2.37 4.97
C PHE A 69 23.86 -3.37 5.94
N ARG A 70 23.18 -3.65 7.05
CA ARG A 70 23.62 -4.59 8.09
C ARG A 70 23.14 -5.98 7.73
N GLU A 71 24.08 -6.91 7.57
CA GLU A 71 23.76 -8.33 7.45
C GLU A 71 23.23 -8.86 8.78
N VAL A 72 21.93 -9.20 8.83
CA VAL A 72 21.28 -9.80 9.99
C VAL A 72 21.45 -11.31 9.94
N ASN A 73 22.39 -11.83 10.73
CA ASN A 73 22.71 -13.26 10.80
C ASN A 73 21.96 -13.94 11.95
N ILE A 74 20.64 -14.00 11.85
CA ILE A 74 19.75 -14.66 12.82
C ILE A 74 19.12 -15.87 12.14
N ASP A 75 19.22 -17.05 12.76
CA ASP A 75 18.77 -18.29 12.12
C ASP A 75 17.24 -18.34 11.96
N SER A 76 16.46 -17.85 12.93
CA SER A 76 15.00 -17.71 12.81
C SER A 76 14.59 -16.86 11.60
N VAL A 77 15.31 -15.77 11.33
CA VAL A 77 15.04 -14.87 10.20
C VAL A 77 15.38 -15.54 8.87
N LYS A 78 16.48 -16.29 8.82
CA LYS A 78 16.82 -17.09 7.62
C LYS A 78 15.76 -18.16 7.36
N GLU A 79 15.28 -18.82 8.41
CA GLU A 79 14.18 -19.79 8.29
C GLU A 79 12.92 -19.12 7.75
N LEU A 80 12.49 -17.99 8.31
CA LEU A 80 11.31 -17.25 7.84
C LEU A 80 11.46 -16.82 6.36
N ARG A 81 12.63 -16.30 5.98
CA ARG A 81 12.93 -15.93 4.59
C ARG A 81 12.93 -17.15 3.66
N ALA A 82 13.46 -18.27 4.13
CA ALA A 82 13.46 -19.52 3.39
C ALA A 82 12.03 -20.05 3.23
N GLU A 83 11.19 -19.98 4.26
CA GLU A 83 9.77 -20.38 4.19
C GLU A 83 9.01 -19.53 3.18
N ILE A 84 9.14 -18.20 3.23
CA ILE A 84 8.54 -17.29 2.25
C ILE A 84 9.00 -17.64 0.83
N SER A 85 10.29 -17.93 0.66
CA SER A 85 10.87 -18.24 -0.66
C SER A 85 10.50 -19.65 -1.16
N GLU A 86 10.49 -20.64 -0.28
CA GLU A 86 10.29 -22.06 -0.57
C GLU A 86 8.82 -22.34 -0.90
N ILE A 87 7.90 -21.84 -0.06
CA ILE A 87 6.44 -21.89 -0.28
C ILE A 87 6.09 -21.27 -1.65
N CYS A 88 6.84 -20.27 -2.10
CA CYS A 88 6.59 -19.61 -3.38
C CYS A 88 7.34 -20.25 -4.55
N SER A 89 8.48 -20.91 -4.30
CA SER A 89 9.30 -21.58 -5.31
C SER A 89 8.73 -22.92 -5.79
N SER A 90 7.83 -23.53 -5.03
CA SER A 90 7.40 -24.90 -5.32
C SER A 90 6.70 -25.05 -6.66
N LEU A 91 5.89 -24.08 -7.17
CA LEU A 91 5.22 -24.19 -8.48
C LEU A 91 4.52 -22.90 -9.02
N SER A 92 4.93 -21.67 -8.67
CA SER A 92 4.14 -20.45 -9.00
C SER A 92 4.77 -19.34 -9.87
N ASP A 93 5.63 -19.69 -10.86
CA ASP A 93 6.08 -18.71 -11.88
C ASP A 93 4.91 -17.90 -12.48
N THR A 94 3.76 -18.55 -12.67
CA THR A 94 2.53 -17.94 -13.21
C THR A 94 1.93 -16.84 -12.34
N LEU A 95 1.91 -17.00 -11.01
CA LEU A 95 1.30 -16.01 -10.13
C LEU A 95 2.23 -14.81 -9.95
N ARG A 96 3.53 -15.08 -9.82
CA ARG A 96 4.54 -14.03 -9.81
C ARG A 96 4.56 -13.24 -11.12
N GLU A 97 4.41 -13.93 -12.25
CA GLU A 97 4.24 -13.28 -13.56
C GLU A 97 2.96 -12.43 -13.61
N MET A 98 1.84 -12.94 -13.11
CA MET A 98 0.58 -12.20 -13.01
C MET A 98 0.78 -10.87 -12.27
N PHE A 99 1.33 -10.88 -11.05
CA PHE A 99 1.57 -9.64 -10.30
C PHE A 99 2.53 -8.70 -11.04
N LYS A 100 3.61 -9.23 -11.64
CA LYS A 100 4.60 -8.43 -12.38
C LYS A 100 4.05 -7.77 -13.64
N GLN A 101 3.06 -8.37 -14.29
CA GLN A 101 2.54 -7.91 -15.58
C GLN A 101 1.12 -7.34 -15.49
N MET A 102 0.42 -7.48 -14.36
CA MET A 102 -0.95 -6.97 -14.23
C MET A 102 -1.00 -5.47 -14.48
N SER A 103 -2.04 -5.03 -15.18
CA SER A 103 -2.44 -3.63 -15.28
C SER A 103 -3.47 -3.36 -14.21
N ILE A 104 -3.25 -2.33 -13.40
CA ILE A 104 -4.21 -1.89 -12.40
C ILE A 104 -5.34 -1.16 -13.13
N VAL A 105 -6.58 -1.58 -12.92
CA VAL A 105 -7.75 -0.95 -13.53
C VAL A 105 -8.34 0.09 -12.58
N GLY A 106 -8.48 -0.25 -11.30
CA GLY A 106 -8.96 0.68 -10.27
C GLY A 106 -9.38 -0.03 -8.98
N ALA A 107 -9.46 0.72 -7.89
CA ALA A 107 -10.03 0.24 -6.65
C ALA A 107 -11.56 0.20 -6.74
N VAL A 108 -12.16 -0.88 -6.25
CA VAL A 108 -13.62 -1.06 -6.16
C VAL A 108 -14.10 -0.55 -4.81
N ASP A 109 -13.44 -0.99 -3.74
CA ASP A 109 -13.66 -0.59 -2.35
C ASP A 109 -12.33 -0.66 -1.58
N GLU A 110 -12.34 -0.45 -0.26
CA GLU A 110 -11.14 -0.47 0.58
C GLU A 110 -10.44 -1.83 0.66
N THR A 111 -11.16 -2.91 0.33
CA THR A 111 -10.68 -4.30 0.37
C THR A 111 -10.48 -4.90 -1.02
N HIS A 112 -11.07 -4.35 -2.08
CA HIS A 112 -11.03 -4.95 -3.42
C HIS A 112 -10.55 -3.98 -4.49
N ALA A 113 -9.76 -4.49 -5.43
CA ALA A 113 -9.38 -3.79 -6.65
C ALA A 113 -9.55 -4.66 -7.88
N MET A 114 -9.78 -4.02 -9.04
CA MET A 114 -9.78 -4.67 -10.34
C MET A 114 -8.41 -4.56 -10.99
N VAL A 115 -7.92 -5.68 -11.49
CA VAL A 115 -6.69 -5.76 -12.27
C VAL A 115 -6.92 -6.57 -13.54
N GLN A 116 -6.23 -6.20 -14.60
CA GLN A 116 -6.20 -6.96 -15.85
C GLN A 116 -4.90 -7.73 -15.94
N TYR A 117 -4.97 -9.01 -16.27
CA TYR A 117 -3.81 -9.79 -16.69
C TYR A 117 -4.15 -10.55 -17.97
N SER A 118 -3.33 -10.34 -19.01
CA SER A 118 -3.61 -10.86 -20.35
C SER A 118 -5.00 -10.43 -20.85
N THR A 119 -5.86 -11.38 -21.24
CA THR A 119 -7.24 -11.15 -21.70
C THR A 119 -8.29 -11.25 -20.60
N SER A 120 -7.90 -11.45 -19.35
CA SER A 120 -8.83 -11.66 -18.24
C SER A 120 -8.76 -10.51 -17.23
N MET A 121 -9.92 -10.17 -16.70
CA MET A 121 -10.10 -9.23 -15.59
C MET A 121 -10.28 -10.02 -14.30
N TYR A 122 -9.58 -9.57 -13.27
CA TYR A 122 -9.57 -10.19 -11.95
C TYR A 122 -9.96 -9.14 -10.91
N MET A 123 -10.74 -9.57 -9.94
CA MET A 123 -10.92 -8.87 -8.68
C MET A 123 -9.92 -9.46 -7.68
N ILE A 124 -9.18 -8.60 -7.00
CA ILE A 124 -8.19 -8.98 -6.01
C ILE A 124 -8.55 -8.43 -4.64
N ASP A 125 -8.28 -9.21 -3.60
CA ASP A 125 -8.39 -8.79 -2.20
C ASP A 125 -7.11 -8.03 -1.80
N VAL A 126 -7.23 -6.70 -1.78
CA VAL A 126 -6.16 -5.77 -1.44
C VAL A 126 -5.73 -5.93 0.01
N ASP A 127 -6.63 -6.20 0.95
CA ASP A 127 -6.30 -6.33 2.37
C ASP A 127 -5.39 -7.54 2.62
N VAL A 128 -5.75 -8.70 2.07
CA VAL A 128 -4.95 -9.92 2.18
C VAL A 128 -3.59 -9.76 1.49
N ILE A 129 -3.58 -9.17 0.29
CA ILE A 129 -2.35 -8.93 -0.48
C ILE A 129 -1.43 -7.94 0.25
N ALA A 130 -1.98 -6.85 0.79
CA ALA A 130 -1.22 -5.83 1.51
C ALA A 130 -0.60 -6.38 2.79
N LYS A 131 -1.35 -7.13 3.59
CA LYS A 131 -0.85 -7.78 4.81
C LYS A 131 0.32 -8.70 4.50
N GLU A 132 0.21 -9.51 3.46
CA GLU A 132 1.32 -10.38 3.07
C GLU A 132 2.52 -9.59 2.55
N PHE A 133 2.27 -8.55 1.77
CA PHE A 133 3.33 -7.68 1.24
C PHE A 133 4.11 -6.93 2.34
N PHE A 134 3.41 -6.31 3.29
CA PHE A 134 4.06 -5.62 4.41
C PHE A 134 4.80 -6.61 5.31
N TYR A 135 4.22 -7.78 5.58
CA TYR A 135 4.87 -8.84 6.34
C TYR A 135 6.21 -9.24 5.69
N GLN A 136 6.20 -9.57 4.39
CA GLN A 136 7.41 -9.91 3.66
C GLN A 136 8.42 -8.76 3.67
N SER A 137 7.96 -7.53 3.47
CA SER A 137 8.82 -6.34 3.46
C SER A 137 9.56 -6.15 4.79
N VAL A 138 8.88 -6.38 5.93
CA VAL A 138 9.50 -6.36 7.27
C VAL A 138 10.51 -7.50 7.43
N ILE A 139 10.16 -8.74 7.06
CA ILE A 139 11.06 -9.89 7.21
C ILE A 139 12.34 -9.76 6.36
N PHE A 140 12.21 -9.30 5.11
CA PHE A 140 13.36 -9.11 4.23
C PHE A 140 14.22 -7.89 4.62
N SER A 141 13.61 -6.86 5.22
CA SER A 141 14.31 -5.63 5.62
C SER A 141 14.62 -5.55 7.12
N LEU A 142 14.44 -6.65 7.87
CA LEU A 142 14.65 -6.68 9.31
C LEU A 142 16.03 -6.13 9.68
N GLY A 143 16.08 -5.24 10.68
CA GLY A 143 17.29 -4.55 11.12
C GLY A 143 17.81 -3.47 10.16
N ASN A 144 17.10 -3.21 9.06
CA ASN A 144 17.45 -2.24 8.02
C ASN A 144 16.23 -1.41 7.57
N LEU A 145 15.18 -1.33 8.40
CA LEU A 145 14.04 -0.47 8.15
C LEU A 145 14.45 0.99 8.40
N GLY A 146 13.87 1.91 7.64
CA GLY A 146 13.90 3.33 8.00
C GLY A 146 12.98 3.58 9.20
N SER A 147 13.04 4.79 9.78
CA SER A 147 12.07 5.23 10.78
C SER A 147 11.58 6.64 10.47
N PHE A 148 10.32 6.90 10.79
CA PHE A 148 9.79 8.26 10.88
C PHE A 148 9.58 8.63 12.34
N LYS A 149 10.01 9.85 12.70
CA LYS A 149 9.85 10.38 14.05
C LYS A 149 8.43 10.94 14.19
N LEU A 150 7.80 10.62 15.31
CA LEU A 150 6.45 11.09 15.66
C LEU A 150 6.48 12.45 16.37
N LYS A 151 7.65 12.87 16.82
CA LYS A 151 7.83 14.17 17.49
C LYS A 151 8.10 15.26 16.44
N ASN A 152 7.13 16.13 16.22
CA ASN A 152 7.35 17.45 15.65
C ASN A 152 7.77 18.42 16.75
N GLU A 153 8.50 19.49 16.43
CA GLU A 153 9.07 20.42 17.43
C GLU A 153 8.02 21.02 18.38
N ASP A 154 6.75 21.08 17.94
CA ASP A 154 5.61 21.60 18.69
C ASP A 154 4.60 20.54 19.17
N ALA A 155 4.81 19.25 18.87
CA ALA A 155 3.85 18.20 19.18
C ALA A 155 4.10 17.57 20.57
N GLU A 156 3.02 17.32 21.31
CA GLU A 156 3.09 16.56 22.56
C GLU A 156 3.56 15.12 22.30
N PRO A 157 4.42 14.56 23.17
CA PRO A 157 4.84 13.16 23.07
C PRO A 157 3.64 12.21 23.11
N ILE A 158 3.66 11.19 22.26
CA ILE A 158 2.55 10.24 22.16
C ILE A 158 2.69 9.18 23.27
N SER A 159 1.98 9.40 24.38
CA SER A 159 1.95 8.47 25.51
C SER A 159 1.31 7.13 25.13
N ILE A 160 2.00 6.02 25.42
CA ILE A 160 1.49 4.65 25.20
C ILE A 160 0.23 4.39 26.05
N ILE A 161 0.23 4.85 27.30
CA ILE A 161 -0.92 4.68 28.20
C ILE A 161 -2.15 5.39 27.64
N TYR A 162 -2.00 6.65 27.20
CA TYR A 162 -3.07 7.39 26.55
C TYR A 162 -3.61 6.67 25.30
N LEU A 163 -2.73 6.18 24.40
CA LEU A 163 -3.14 5.41 23.23
C LEU A 163 -3.96 4.18 23.61
N MET A 164 -3.57 3.42 24.64
CA MET A 164 -4.33 2.26 25.11
C MET A 164 -5.72 2.64 25.63
N GLN A 165 -5.85 3.84 26.23
CA GLN A 165 -7.14 4.35 26.70
C GLN A 165 -8.06 4.84 25.58
N LEU A 166 -7.55 5.00 24.34
CA LEU A 166 -8.37 5.27 23.16
C LEU A 166 -9.01 4.02 22.55
N ALA A 167 -8.59 2.83 22.97
CA ALA A 167 -9.16 1.57 22.47
C ALA A 167 -10.68 1.46 22.77
N PRO A 168 -11.44 0.70 21.95
CA PRO A 168 -12.85 0.38 22.22
C PRO A 168 -13.08 -0.18 23.61
N GLU A 169 -14.20 0.15 24.24
CA GLU A 169 -14.49 -0.17 25.66
C GLU A 169 -14.40 -1.68 25.95
N GLU A 170 -14.72 -2.53 24.99
CA GLU A 170 -14.71 -3.99 25.12
C GLU A 170 -13.30 -4.57 25.27
N ILE A 171 -12.30 -3.92 24.69
CA ILE A 171 -10.90 -4.38 24.67
C ILE A 171 -9.96 -3.43 25.42
N ARG A 172 -10.48 -2.32 25.95
CA ARG A 172 -9.70 -1.32 26.66
C ARG A 172 -9.16 -1.89 27.98
N PRO A 173 -7.83 -1.89 28.19
CA PRO A 173 -7.25 -2.31 29.46
C PRO A 173 -7.55 -1.29 30.57
N SER A 174 -7.50 -1.74 31.83
CA SER A 174 -7.54 -0.84 32.98
C SER A 174 -6.32 0.10 32.98
N GLU A 175 -6.37 1.20 33.73
CA GLU A 175 -5.21 2.11 33.85
C GLU A 175 -3.97 1.40 34.41
N ASP A 176 -4.15 0.53 35.41
CA ASP A 176 -3.07 -0.26 36.01
C ASP A 176 -2.48 -1.25 34.98
N ASP A 177 -3.34 -1.97 34.25
CA ASP A 177 -2.90 -2.89 33.18
C ASP A 177 -2.19 -2.15 32.05
N SER A 178 -2.65 -0.94 31.70
CA SER A 178 -2.02 -0.09 30.67
C SER A 178 -0.62 0.35 31.09
N LEU A 179 -0.44 0.69 32.37
CA LEU A 179 0.87 1.07 32.91
C LEU A 179 1.83 -0.12 32.90
N ASP A 180 1.37 -1.30 33.30
CA ASP A 180 2.20 -2.51 33.29
C ASP A 180 2.54 -2.95 31.86
N ALA A 181 1.60 -2.82 30.93
CA ALA A 181 1.82 -3.04 29.51
C ALA A 181 2.84 -2.06 28.91
N ALA A 182 2.74 -0.77 29.23
CA ALA A 182 3.70 0.24 28.76
C ALA A 182 5.12 -0.04 29.30
N LYS A 183 5.26 -0.42 30.57
CA LYS A 183 6.55 -0.84 31.16
C LYS A 183 7.09 -2.10 30.49
N TYR A 184 6.22 -3.05 30.16
CA TYR A 184 6.60 -4.26 29.46
C TYR A 184 7.16 -3.94 28.07
N LEU A 185 6.48 -3.12 27.27
CA LEU A 185 6.97 -2.68 25.97
C LEU A 185 8.29 -1.89 26.09
N LEU A 186 8.41 -1.03 27.09
CA LEU A 186 9.66 -0.32 27.37
C LEU A 186 10.81 -1.29 27.68
N SER A 187 10.53 -2.41 28.37
CA SER A 187 11.55 -3.46 28.61
C SER A 187 12.01 -4.19 27.34
N GLN A 188 11.21 -4.17 26.27
CA GLN A 188 11.52 -4.75 24.96
C GLN A 188 12.03 -3.70 23.94
N SER A 189 12.14 -2.43 24.35
CA SER A 189 12.42 -1.29 23.46
C SER A 189 13.73 -1.42 22.67
N GLU A 190 14.79 -1.96 23.27
CA GLU A 190 16.09 -2.13 22.59
C GLU A 190 15.98 -3.03 21.35
N MET A 191 15.25 -4.14 21.47
CA MET A 191 15.03 -5.09 20.37
C MET A 191 14.07 -4.51 19.33
N LEU A 192 12.98 -3.87 19.79
CA LEU A 192 12.00 -3.21 18.92
C LEU A 192 12.65 -2.11 18.07
N TRP A 193 13.59 -1.37 18.64
CA TRP A 193 14.36 -0.36 17.92
C TRP A 193 15.36 -1.01 16.94
N ASP A 194 16.18 -1.96 17.40
CA ASP A 194 17.26 -2.55 16.58
C ASP A 194 16.73 -3.29 15.35
N TYR A 195 15.62 -4.04 15.48
CA TYR A 195 15.11 -4.87 14.39
C TYR A 195 13.93 -4.27 13.64
N PHE A 196 13.07 -3.54 14.34
CA PHE A 196 11.79 -3.08 13.78
C PHE A 196 11.68 -1.55 13.69
N SER A 197 12.70 -0.79 14.10
CA SER A 197 12.65 0.68 14.04
C SER A 197 11.46 1.29 14.81
N ILE A 198 11.01 0.60 15.85
CA ILE A 198 9.97 1.09 16.78
C ILE A 198 10.68 1.63 18.01
N ASP A 199 10.60 2.95 18.22
CA ASP A 199 11.32 3.64 19.31
C ASP A 199 10.36 3.93 20.46
N ILE A 200 10.61 3.31 21.62
CA ILE A 200 9.83 3.49 22.84
C ILE A 200 10.76 4.01 23.93
N LYS A 201 10.40 5.15 24.53
CA LYS A 201 11.24 5.87 25.50
C LYS A 201 10.45 6.24 26.75
N SER A 202 11.18 6.46 27.84
CA SER A 202 10.65 7.12 29.04
C SER A 202 11.11 8.57 29.03
N GLU A 203 10.15 9.49 29.17
CA GLU A 203 10.41 10.91 29.39
C GLU A 203 10.87 11.18 30.82
N GLU A 204 11.35 12.40 31.10
CA GLU A 204 11.88 12.80 32.42
C GLU A 204 10.84 12.72 33.55
N ASP A 205 9.57 12.88 33.21
CA ASP A 205 8.42 12.79 34.13
C ASP A 205 7.99 11.34 34.40
N GLY A 206 8.59 10.36 33.72
CA GLY A 206 8.25 8.94 33.80
C GLY A 206 7.17 8.48 32.83
N THR A 207 6.68 9.36 31.95
CA THR A 207 5.72 9.00 30.90
C THR A 207 6.41 8.14 29.84
N ILE A 208 5.78 7.02 29.48
CA ILE A 208 6.30 6.10 28.45
C ILE A 208 5.65 6.45 27.11
N VAL A 209 6.49 6.81 26.13
CA VAL A 209 6.07 7.36 24.84
C VAL A 209 6.59 6.54 23.69
N ILE A 210 5.84 6.51 22.58
CA ILE A 210 6.33 6.03 21.30
C ILE A 210 6.86 7.23 20.50
N SER A 211 8.14 7.18 20.14
CA SER A 211 8.86 8.30 19.52
C SER A 211 9.04 8.13 18.01
N SER A 212 9.10 6.89 17.53
CA SER A 212 9.33 6.58 16.11
C SER A 212 8.67 5.27 15.72
N LEU A 213 8.33 5.15 14.43
CA LEU A 213 7.76 3.95 13.80
C LEU A 213 8.54 3.61 12.52
N PRO A 214 8.49 2.36 12.06
CA PRO A 214 9.22 1.93 10.87
C PRO A 214 8.67 2.56 9.59
N SER A 215 9.53 2.93 8.67
CA SER A 215 9.17 3.18 7.27
C SER A 215 9.39 1.91 6.46
N ILE A 216 8.31 1.14 6.22
CA ILE A 216 8.38 -0.15 5.50
C ILE A 216 8.55 0.06 3.99
N ILE A 217 7.87 1.08 3.43
CA ILE A 217 7.92 1.43 2.01
C ILE A 217 8.11 2.94 1.91
N GLY A 218 8.98 3.38 1.00
CA GLY A 218 9.20 4.80 0.75
C GLY A 218 7.90 5.51 0.34
N GLY A 219 7.58 6.62 1.01
CA GLY A 219 6.40 7.43 0.73
C GLY A 219 5.08 6.90 1.32
N PHE A 220 5.09 5.75 2.01
CA PHE A 220 3.91 5.24 2.69
C PHE A 220 3.97 5.56 4.19
N LEU A 221 3.07 6.41 4.67
CA LEU A 221 2.91 6.73 6.09
C LEU A 221 1.64 6.02 6.62
N PRO A 222 1.73 5.20 7.67
CA PRO A 222 0.55 4.56 8.25
C PRO A 222 -0.31 5.58 9.01
N ALA A 223 -1.63 5.37 9.00
CA ALA A 223 -2.56 6.20 9.76
C ALA A 223 -2.40 5.98 11.27
N LEU A 224 -2.15 7.06 12.02
CA LEU A 224 -1.83 6.97 13.46
C LEU A 224 -3.05 6.60 14.31
N GLU A 225 -4.27 6.75 13.79
CA GLU A 225 -5.51 6.28 14.40
C GLU A 225 -5.51 4.76 14.66
N GLY A 226 -4.69 4.01 13.91
CA GLY A 226 -4.50 2.57 14.11
C GLY A 226 -3.53 2.20 15.23
N LEU A 227 -2.85 3.16 15.86
CA LEU A 227 -1.84 2.89 16.89
C LEU A 227 -2.37 2.18 18.15
N PRO A 228 -3.56 2.51 18.69
CA PRO A 228 -4.11 1.78 19.83
C PRO A 228 -4.22 0.28 19.55
N ASP A 229 -4.79 -0.10 18.40
CA ASP A 229 -4.98 -1.50 18.00
C ASP A 229 -3.64 -2.19 17.72
N PHE A 230 -2.67 -1.48 17.15
CA PHE A 230 -1.32 -1.99 16.96
C PHE A 230 -0.64 -2.33 18.29
N LEU A 231 -0.68 -1.42 19.28
CA LEU A 231 -0.08 -1.64 20.59
C LEU A 231 -0.73 -2.81 21.33
N LEU A 232 -2.06 -2.92 21.29
CA LEU A 232 -2.78 -4.05 21.87
C LEU A 232 -2.43 -5.36 21.16
N SER A 233 -2.34 -5.35 19.83
CA SER A 233 -1.92 -6.51 19.03
C SER A 233 -0.51 -6.97 19.39
N LEU A 234 0.42 -6.03 19.55
CA LEU A 234 1.81 -6.28 19.94
C LEU A 234 1.90 -6.99 21.30
N LEU A 235 1.03 -6.66 22.24
CA LEU A 235 0.97 -7.26 23.57
C LEU A 235 0.25 -8.61 23.59
N MET A 236 -0.83 -8.75 22.84
CA MET A 236 -1.75 -9.89 22.96
C MET A 236 -1.49 -11.00 21.95
N ARG A 237 -0.95 -10.69 20.77
CA ARG A 237 -0.79 -11.64 19.66
C ARG A 237 0.64 -12.15 19.49
N VAL A 238 1.63 -11.43 20.01
CA VAL A 238 3.03 -11.80 19.86
C VAL A 238 3.45 -12.76 20.98
N ASP A 239 4.04 -13.89 20.57
CA ASP A 239 4.71 -14.79 21.50
C ASP A 239 6.14 -14.30 21.76
N TRP A 240 6.33 -13.56 22.86
CA TRP A 240 7.61 -13.01 23.28
C TRP A 240 8.57 -14.05 23.88
N SER A 241 8.16 -15.31 24.01
CA SER A 241 8.97 -16.34 24.67
C SER A 241 9.94 -17.05 23.71
N GLU A 242 9.60 -17.14 22.44
CA GLU A 242 10.36 -17.85 21.40
C GLU A 242 10.76 -16.90 20.27
N GLU A 243 12.02 -16.96 19.81
CA GLU A 243 12.60 -15.98 18.88
C GLU A 243 11.83 -15.88 17.55
N LYS A 244 11.57 -17.01 16.90
CA LYS A 244 10.92 -17.06 15.59
C LYS A 244 9.45 -16.59 15.64
N PRO A 245 8.58 -17.13 16.52
CA PRO A 245 7.22 -16.64 16.68
C PRO A 245 7.14 -15.17 17.12
N CYS A 246 8.10 -14.68 17.90
CA CYS A 246 8.18 -13.27 18.28
C CYS A 246 8.39 -12.39 17.05
N ILE A 247 9.43 -12.68 16.25
CA ILE A 247 9.75 -11.90 15.04
C ILE A 247 8.61 -11.94 14.03
N GLU A 248 8.06 -13.13 13.78
CA GLU A 248 6.91 -13.29 12.89
C GLU A 248 5.69 -12.51 13.41
N GLY A 249 5.37 -12.64 14.70
CA GLY A 249 4.25 -11.96 15.33
C GLY A 249 4.33 -10.44 15.22
N ILE A 250 5.51 -9.85 15.49
CA ILE A 250 5.72 -8.40 15.36
C ILE A 250 5.58 -7.96 13.90
N ALA A 251 6.18 -8.70 12.95
CA ALA A 251 6.08 -8.41 11.52
C ALA A 251 4.62 -8.48 11.03
N ARG A 252 3.83 -9.43 11.53
CA ARG A 252 2.39 -9.54 11.23
C ARG A 252 1.58 -8.40 11.86
N CYS A 253 1.90 -7.98 13.09
CA CYS A 253 1.25 -6.82 13.71
C CYS A 253 1.53 -5.52 12.95
N LEU A 254 2.77 -5.33 12.47
CA LEU A 254 3.13 -4.20 11.61
C LEU A 254 2.37 -4.28 10.28
N ALA A 255 2.27 -5.46 9.68
CA ALA A 255 1.52 -5.64 8.44
C ALA A 255 0.04 -5.28 8.59
N ASP A 256 -0.60 -5.70 9.67
CA ASP A 256 -1.98 -5.35 9.99
C ASP A 256 -2.14 -3.84 10.20
N PHE A 257 -1.22 -3.21 10.96
CA PHE A 257 -1.22 -1.77 11.21
C PHE A 257 -1.04 -0.93 9.95
N PHE A 258 -0.12 -1.31 9.06
CA PHE A 258 0.08 -0.58 7.81
C PHE A 258 -1.12 -0.75 6.87
N THR A 259 -1.71 -1.93 6.82
CA THR A 259 -2.87 -2.22 5.97
C THR A 259 -4.12 -1.48 6.44
N SER A 260 -4.35 -1.33 7.75
CA SER A 260 -5.53 -0.63 8.28
C SER A 260 -5.62 0.84 7.85
N THR A 261 -4.50 1.45 7.46
CA THR A 261 -4.42 2.77 6.84
C THR A 261 -5.42 2.93 5.69
N ILE A 262 -5.64 1.90 4.88
CA ILE A 262 -6.55 1.96 3.73
C ILE A 262 -7.98 2.24 4.19
N SER A 263 -8.48 1.46 5.15
CA SER A 263 -9.83 1.61 5.69
C SER A 263 -9.98 2.89 6.51
N ILE A 264 -8.93 3.34 7.20
CA ILE A 264 -8.94 4.60 7.95
C ILE A 264 -9.03 5.79 7.01
N VAL A 265 -8.17 5.84 5.99
CA VAL A 265 -8.16 6.94 5.01
C VAL A 265 -9.48 6.99 4.24
N LYS A 266 -10.04 5.83 3.85
CA LYS A 266 -11.38 5.80 3.22
C LYS A 266 -12.45 6.42 4.12
N ARG A 267 -12.48 6.04 5.41
CA ARG A 267 -13.47 6.58 6.35
C ARG A 267 -13.30 8.08 6.60
N LEU A 268 -12.07 8.59 6.54
CA LEU A 268 -11.81 10.03 6.68
C LEU A 268 -12.28 10.77 5.42
N ASP A 269 -11.96 10.24 4.23
CA ASP A 269 -12.42 10.77 2.95
C ASP A 269 -13.96 10.86 2.89
N GLU A 270 -14.66 9.78 3.28
CA GLU A 270 -16.13 9.76 3.35
C GLU A 270 -16.71 10.77 4.35
N LYS A 271 -15.99 11.09 5.44
CA LYS A 271 -16.44 12.09 6.42
C LYS A 271 -16.26 13.51 5.92
N ASP A 272 -15.15 13.77 5.23
CA ASP A 272 -14.87 15.10 4.67
C ASP A 272 -15.93 15.43 3.60
N GLU A 273 -16.32 14.45 2.77
CA GLU A 273 -17.45 14.55 1.83
C GLU A 273 -18.77 14.90 2.52
N GLU A 274 -19.12 14.18 3.59
CA GLU A 274 -20.35 14.43 4.36
C GLU A 274 -20.37 15.80 5.06
N GLU A 275 -19.22 16.43 5.30
CA GLU A 275 -19.12 17.77 5.88
C GLU A 275 -19.21 18.85 4.80
N GLU A 276 -18.65 18.62 3.61
CA GLU A 276 -18.77 19.51 2.45
C GLU A 276 -20.23 19.61 1.97
N GLU A 277 -20.92 18.48 1.78
CA GLU A 277 -22.33 18.46 1.36
C GLU A 277 -23.24 19.21 2.34
N LYS A 278 -23.00 19.08 3.65
CA LYS A 278 -23.77 19.81 4.68
C LYS A 278 -23.48 21.31 4.69
N GLY A 279 -22.25 21.71 4.31
CA GLY A 279 -21.86 23.11 4.19
C GLY A 279 -22.58 23.79 3.04
N GLU A 280 -22.68 23.12 1.90
CA GLU A 280 -23.37 23.61 0.71
C GLU A 280 -24.88 23.75 0.94
N GLU A 281 -25.54 22.75 1.55
CA GLU A 281 -26.96 22.83 1.93
C GLU A 281 -27.26 24.02 2.88
N ASP A 282 -26.35 24.31 3.82
CA ASP A 282 -26.46 25.43 4.76
C ASP A 282 -26.22 26.81 4.10
N GLU A 283 -25.43 26.88 3.04
CA GLU A 283 -25.19 28.09 2.25
C GLU A 283 -26.35 28.39 1.29
N GLU A 284 -26.87 27.38 0.57
CA GLU A 284 -28.04 27.52 -0.29
C GLU A 284 -29.29 27.97 0.50
N MET A 285 -29.45 27.50 1.74
CA MET A 285 -30.57 27.91 2.59
C MET A 285 -30.45 29.36 3.13
N ARG A 286 -29.27 29.99 3.01
CA ARG A 286 -29.03 31.39 3.41
C ARG A 286 -29.20 32.37 2.26
N GLU A 287 -29.11 31.91 1.01
CA GLU A 287 -29.42 32.72 -0.15
C GLU A 287 -30.94 32.80 -0.34
N ILE A 288 -31.51 34.00 -0.16
CA ILE A 288 -32.90 34.26 -0.50
C ILE A 288 -32.97 34.23 -2.03
N PRO A 289 -33.78 33.35 -2.66
CA PRO A 289 -33.84 33.30 -4.11
C PRO A 289 -34.46 34.59 -4.63
N ASP A 290 -33.64 35.44 -5.25
CA ASP A 290 -34.13 36.42 -6.21
C ASP A 290 -34.42 35.64 -7.50
N ASP A 291 -35.71 35.50 -7.82
CA ASP A 291 -36.23 34.87 -9.04
C ASP A 291 -35.48 35.37 -10.29
N ASP A 292 -34.93 34.41 -11.04
CA ASP A 292 -34.62 34.38 -12.49
C ASP A 292 -33.17 33.92 -12.76
N ASP A 293 -32.96 32.62 -13.07
CA ASP A 293 -32.35 32.16 -14.33
C ASP A 293 -31.89 30.68 -14.30
N ASP A 294 -32.50 29.88 -15.18
CA ASP A 294 -31.96 28.76 -15.98
C ASP A 294 -30.82 27.88 -15.40
N GLU A 295 -31.18 26.87 -14.59
CA GLU A 295 -30.28 25.76 -14.23
C GLU A 295 -30.20 24.72 -15.35
N SER A 296 -29.05 24.67 -16.03
CA SER A 296 -28.63 23.50 -16.77
C SER A 296 -27.89 22.54 -15.84
N ASP A 297 -28.60 21.51 -15.37
CA ASP A 297 -28.01 20.32 -14.74
C ASP A 297 -27.06 19.63 -15.73
N GLU A 298 -25.76 19.88 -15.62
CA GLU A 298 -24.74 18.95 -16.14
C GLU A 298 -24.33 18.00 -15.00
N PRO A 299 -24.36 16.68 -15.19
CA PRO A 299 -23.90 15.74 -14.18
C PRO A 299 -22.37 15.79 -14.07
N GLU A 300 -21.85 16.46 -13.03
CA GLU A 300 -20.42 16.51 -12.68
C GLU A 300 -19.91 15.21 -11.99
N GLU A 301 -20.77 14.21 -11.79
CA GLU A 301 -20.52 13.05 -10.91
C GLU A 301 -19.42 12.05 -11.36
N ASP A 302 -18.96 12.08 -12.62
CA ASP A 302 -18.10 11.01 -13.16
C ASP A 302 -16.58 11.29 -13.08
N VAL A 303 -16.14 12.54 -12.87
CA VAL A 303 -14.70 12.89 -12.88
C VAL A 303 -14.08 12.82 -11.48
N GLU A 304 -14.84 13.10 -10.42
CA GLU A 304 -14.32 13.18 -9.04
C GLU A 304 -14.09 11.81 -8.38
N GLN A 305 -14.80 10.77 -8.81
CA GLN A 305 -14.70 9.45 -8.18
C GLN A 305 -13.34 8.76 -8.39
N GLN A 306 -12.50 9.17 -9.34
CA GLN A 306 -11.21 8.52 -9.61
C GLN A 306 -10.02 9.10 -8.83
N ASP A 307 -10.14 10.28 -8.21
CA ASP A 307 -9.01 10.96 -7.55
C ASP A 307 -9.06 10.92 -6.00
N ARG A 308 -10.04 10.20 -5.44
CA ARG A 308 -10.17 9.96 -3.99
C ARG A 308 -8.85 9.49 -3.35
N PRO A 309 -8.37 10.12 -2.27
CA PRO A 309 -7.11 9.78 -1.58
C PRO A 309 -6.91 8.28 -1.32
N TRP A 310 -7.93 7.57 -0.84
CA TRP A 310 -7.82 6.12 -0.54
C TRP A 310 -7.66 5.29 -1.82
N LYS A 311 -8.28 5.68 -2.94
CA LYS A 311 -8.11 4.99 -4.23
C LYS A 311 -6.69 5.20 -4.75
N ARG A 312 -6.15 6.41 -4.63
CA ARG A 312 -4.75 6.71 -4.98
C ARG A 312 -3.78 5.89 -4.14
N LEU A 313 -4.03 5.75 -2.83
CA LEU A 313 -3.23 4.93 -1.94
C LEU A 313 -3.12 3.48 -2.45
N ILE A 314 -4.25 2.88 -2.85
CA ILE A 314 -4.29 1.52 -3.40
C ILE A 314 -3.63 1.46 -4.78
N CYS A 315 -4.08 2.28 -5.72
CA CYS A 315 -3.74 2.13 -7.15
C CYS A 315 -2.36 2.70 -7.52
N ASN A 316 -1.92 3.78 -6.86
CA ASN A 316 -0.71 4.50 -7.24
C ASN A 316 0.49 4.19 -6.33
N TYR A 317 0.25 3.69 -5.11
CA TYR A 317 1.33 3.38 -4.16
C TYR A 317 1.40 1.89 -3.82
N LEU A 318 0.34 1.34 -3.23
CA LEU A 318 0.37 -0.01 -2.67
C LEU A 318 0.48 -1.11 -3.74
N LEU A 319 -0.45 -1.15 -4.71
CA LEU A 319 -0.43 -2.18 -5.75
C LEU A 319 0.81 -2.12 -6.66
N PRO A 320 1.32 -0.94 -7.05
CA PRO A 320 2.62 -0.84 -7.72
C PRO A 320 3.78 -1.41 -6.90
N ALA A 321 3.80 -1.17 -5.58
CA ALA A 321 4.82 -1.73 -4.69
C ALA A 321 4.69 -3.26 -4.56
N CYS A 322 3.46 -3.78 -4.44
CA CYS A 322 3.18 -5.22 -4.48
C CYS A 322 3.66 -5.84 -5.79
N LYS A 323 3.32 -5.23 -6.93
CA LYS A 323 3.74 -5.67 -8.28
C LYS A 323 5.26 -5.80 -8.40
N ALA A 324 6.01 -4.89 -7.76
CA ALA A 324 7.48 -4.90 -7.81
C ALA A 324 8.13 -5.95 -6.89
N LYS A 325 7.61 -6.13 -5.66
CA LYS A 325 8.35 -6.79 -4.58
C LYS A 325 7.65 -7.97 -3.91
N LEU A 326 6.33 -8.13 -4.06
CA LEU A 326 5.59 -9.22 -3.44
C LEU A 326 6.03 -10.57 -4.02
N ILE A 327 6.22 -11.55 -3.13
CA ILE A 327 6.35 -12.95 -3.48
C ILE A 327 5.00 -13.61 -3.13
N PRO A 328 4.07 -13.75 -4.08
CA PRO A 328 2.69 -14.11 -3.76
C PRO A 328 2.59 -15.58 -3.31
N PRO A 329 1.99 -15.88 -2.14
CA PRO A 329 1.80 -17.25 -1.67
C PRO A 329 0.91 -18.09 -2.58
N GLU A 330 1.10 -19.41 -2.58
CA GLU A 330 0.25 -20.33 -3.36
C GLU A 330 -1.22 -20.30 -2.91
N SER A 331 -1.49 -19.98 -1.64
CA SER A 331 -2.85 -19.85 -1.10
C SER A 331 -3.68 -18.78 -1.81
N PHE A 332 -3.06 -17.81 -2.50
CA PHE A 332 -3.80 -16.80 -3.28
C PHE A 332 -4.50 -17.39 -4.51
N LYS A 333 -4.11 -18.59 -4.95
CA LYS A 333 -4.79 -19.33 -6.02
C LYS A 333 -6.01 -20.11 -5.53
N ASP A 334 -6.19 -20.23 -4.22
CA ASP A 334 -7.30 -20.98 -3.65
C ASP A 334 -8.60 -20.24 -3.94
N GLU A 335 -9.42 -20.84 -4.81
CA GLU A 335 -10.73 -20.28 -5.18
C GLU A 335 -11.67 -20.17 -3.98
N GLU A 336 -11.51 -21.01 -2.95
CA GLU A 336 -12.31 -20.92 -1.72
C GLU A 336 -11.91 -19.72 -0.87
N ALA A 337 -10.63 -19.32 -0.91
CA ALA A 337 -10.13 -18.15 -0.20
C ALA A 337 -10.50 -16.84 -0.90
N GLY A 338 -10.77 -16.87 -2.21
CA GLY A 338 -11.30 -15.72 -2.96
C GLY A 338 -10.33 -14.55 -3.20
N VAL A 339 -9.05 -14.68 -2.79
CA VAL A 339 -8.04 -13.59 -2.86
C VAL A 339 -7.85 -13.06 -4.29
N ILE A 340 -7.92 -13.95 -5.29
CA ILE A 340 -7.82 -13.58 -6.71
C ILE A 340 -8.95 -14.28 -7.46
N THR A 341 -9.97 -13.52 -7.84
CA THR A 341 -11.17 -14.04 -8.49
C THR A 341 -11.27 -13.54 -9.92
N ARG A 342 -11.30 -14.45 -10.90
CA ARG A 342 -11.51 -14.07 -12.31
C ARG A 342 -12.96 -13.64 -12.53
N VAL A 343 -13.17 -12.39 -12.93
CA VAL A 343 -14.51 -11.82 -13.13
C VAL A 343 -15.00 -12.03 -14.56
N VAL A 344 -14.16 -11.71 -15.55
CA VAL A 344 -14.55 -11.77 -16.96
C VAL A 344 -13.34 -11.99 -17.86
N ASP A 345 -13.55 -12.59 -19.03
CA ASP A 345 -12.57 -12.65 -20.11
C ASP A 345 -13.01 -11.74 -21.27
N LEU A 346 -12.08 -10.96 -21.82
CA LEU A 346 -12.32 -10.03 -22.92
C LEU A 346 -12.87 -10.74 -24.16
N HIS A 347 -12.52 -12.01 -24.39
CA HIS A 347 -13.05 -12.78 -25.50
C HIS A 347 -14.57 -13.01 -25.38
N ASP A 348 -15.09 -13.12 -24.15
CA ASP A 348 -16.51 -13.24 -23.91
C ASP A 348 -17.23 -11.89 -24.03
N LEU A 349 -16.59 -10.80 -23.62
CA LEU A 349 -17.10 -9.44 -23.82
C LEU A 349 -17.24 -9.10 -25.31
N TYR A 350 -16.25 -9.42 -26.14
CA TYR A 350 -16.29 -9.15 -27.58
C TYR A 350 -17.35 -9.94 -28.37
N LYS A 351 -18.00 -10.95 -27.76
CA LYS A 351 -19.16 -11.63 -28.37
C LYS A 351 -20.45 -10.83 -28.20
N VAL A 352 -20.50 -9.90 -27.25
CA VAL A 352 -21.69 -9.11 -26.92
C VAL A 352 -21.50 -7.65 -27.34
N PHE A 353 -20.32 -7.09 -27.11
CA PHE A 353 -19.98 -5.71 -27.43
C PHE A 353 -19.24 -5.63 -28.77
N GLU A 354 -19.96 -5.22 -29.82
CA GLU A 354 -19.42 -4.99 -31.15
C GLU A 354 -19.32 -3.49 -31.46
N ARG A 355 -18.40 -3.13 -32.37
CA ARG A 355 -18.31 -1.76 -32.90
C ARG A 355 -19.60 -1.37 -33.65
N CYS A 356 -19.97 -0.09 -33.55
CA CYS A 356 -21.13 0.47 -34.25
C CYS A 356 -21.05 0.33 -35.78
#